data_AF-A0A6L5FC69-F1
#
_entry.id   AF-A0A6L5FC69-F1
#
_cell.length_a   1.000
_cell.length_b   1.000
_cell.length_c   1.000
_cell.angle_alpha   90.00
_cell.angle_beta   90.00
_cell.angle_gamma   90.00
#
_symmetry.space_group_name_H-M   'P 1'
#
loop_
_entity.id
_entity.type
_entity.pdbx_description
1 polymer ?
#
loop_
_entity_poly.entity_id
_entity_poly.type
_entity_poly.pdbx_seq_one_letter_code
_entity_poly.pdbx_strand_id
1 'polypeptide(L)'
;GHIVRFIEYMDVGTTNGWRLDDVVPAREVVSLIDAAHPVEPIEPNYVGEVANRYRYADGSGEFGVIASVTQPFCDNCSRVRLSAEGSIYTCLFASQGTDLRQAIRDGSSDAELTELVRGVWSRRTDAYSEHRSNVTFKKRKVEMSYIGG
;
A
#
# COMPACT_ATOMS: atom_id res chain seq x y z
N GLY A 1 2.12 3.44 -25.21
CA GLY A 1 1.56 4.44 -24.27
C GLY A 1 1.80 3.99 -22.84
N HIS A 2 1.40 4.80 -21.86
CA HIS A 2 1.51 4.47 -20.44
C HIS A 2 0.12 4.28 -19.83
N ILE A 3 -0.02 3.31 -18.93
CA ILE A 3 -1.26 3.10 -18.17
C ILE A 3 -1.21 4.01 -16.95
N VAL A 4 -2.07 5.04 -16.95
CA VAL A 4 -2.22 5.95 -15.82
C VAL A 4 -2.92 5.22 -14.67
N ARG A 5 -2.48 5.48 -13.44
CA ARG A 5 -3.10 4.94 -12.22
C ARG A 5 -3.51 6.06 -11.30
N PHE A 6 -4.78 6.10 -10.94
CA PHE A 6 -5.31 6.95 -9.89
C PHE A 6 -5.25 6.20 -8.57
N ILE A 7 -4.80 6.87 -7.52
CA ILE A 7 -4.67 6.27 -6.19
C ILE A 7 -5.46 7.12 -5.23
N GLU A 8 -6.36 6.51 -4.46
CA GLU A 8 -7.07 7.23 -3.39
C GLU A 8 -6.06 7.80 -2.38
N TYR A 9 -6.30 9.03 -1.97
CA TYR A 9 -5.45 9.72 -1.01
C TYR A 9 -5.50 9.00 0.35
N MET A 10 -4.34 8.57 0.85
CA MET A 10 -4.22 7.73 2.05
C MET A 10 -3.65 8.50 3.25
N ASP A 11 -4.02 8.08 4.46
CA ASP A 11 -3.55 8.64 5.73
C ASP A 11 -2.13 8.18 6.15
N VAL A 12 -1.22 8.00 5.19
CA VAL A 12 0.11 7.43 5.48
C VAL A 12 1.01 8.41 6.22
N GLY A 13 1.61 7.96 7.32
CA GLY A 13 2.37 8.82 8.23
C GLY A 13 1.48 9.57 9.22
N THR A 14 2.04 10.61 9.81
CA THR A 14 1.39 11.44 10.85
C THR A 14 1.37 12.92 10.51
N THR A 15 2.10 13.33 9.48
CA THR A 15 2.36 14.75 9.16
C THR A 15 1.56 15.30 7.99
N ASN A 16 0.80 14.46 7.28
CA ASN A 16 0.15 14.82 6.02
C ASN A 16 -1.19 15.54 6.19
N GLY A 17 -1.69 15.74 7.42
CA GLY A 17 -2.95 16.43 7.69
C GLY A 17 -4.17 15.79 7.05
N TRP A 18 -4.08 14.50 6.68
CA TRP A 18 -5.08 13.80 5.89
C TRP A 18 -6.46 13.88 6.52
N ARG A 19 -7.48 14.10 5.67
CA ARG A 19 -8.89 14.05 6.04
C ARG A 19 -9.64 13.13 5.09
N LEU A 20 -10.62 12.41 5.63
CA LEU A 20 -11.48 11.56 4.82
C LEU A 20 -12.24 12.37 3.75
N ASP A 21 -12.59 13.63 4.06
CA ASP A 21 -13.29 14.55 3.15
C ASP A 21 -12.46 14.92 1.91
N ASP A 22 -11.14 14.73 1.95
CA ASP A 22 -10.24 15.03 0.82
C ASP A 22 -10.07 13.82 -0.13
N VAL A 23 -10.72 12.69 0.17
CA VAL A 23 -10.64 11.48 -0.64
C VAL A 23 -11.71 11.51 -1.72
N VAL A 24 -11.28 11.46 -2.98
CA VAL A 24 -12.17 11.14 -4.12
C VAL A 24 -12.28 9.62 -4.24
N PRO A 25 -13.45 9.01 -4.00
CA PRO A 25 -13.63 7.57 -4.05
C PRO A 25 -13.33 6.99 -5.44
N ALA A 26 -12.82 5.76 -5.49
CA ALA A 26 -12.53 5.06 -6.75
C ALA A 26 -13.73 5.02 -7.71
N ARG A 27 -14.94 4.79 -7.17
CA ARG A 27 -16.18 4.82 -7.96
C ARG A 27 -16.43 6.18 -8.63
N GLU A 28 -16.07 7.27 -7.96
CA GLU A 28 -16.28 8.63 -8.46
C GLU A 28 -15.26 8.95 -9.55
N VAL A 29 -13.99 8.57 -9.37
CA VAL A 29 -12.96 8.65 -10.42
C VAL A 29 -13.43 7.93 -11.69
N VAL A 30 -13.93 6.70 -11.55
CA VAL A 30 -14.42 5.91 -12.70
C VAL A 30 -15.62 6.60 -13.35
N SER A 31 -16.62 7.06 -12.57
CA SER A 31 -17.80 7.75 -13.12
C SER A 31 -17.45 9.05 -13.85
N LEU A 32 -16.48 9.83 -13.34
CA LEU A 32 -16.03 11.06 -14.00
C LEU A 32 -15.34 10.78 -15.33
N ILE A 33 -14.51 9.73 -15.38
CA ILE A 33 -13.84 9.33 -16.62
C ILE A 33 -14.87 8.76 -17.61
N ASP A 34 -15.76 7.87 -17.17
CA ASP A 34 -16.80 7.26 -18.01
C ASP A 34 -17.72 8.29 -18.68
N ALA A 35 -18.07 9.35 -17.95
CA ALA A 35 -18.90 10.44 -18.49
C ALA A 35 -18.23 11.21 -19.64
N ALA A 36 -16.89 11.28 -19.67
CA ALA A 36 -16.13 11.94 -20.73
C ALA A 36 -15.64 10.96 -21.82
N HIS A 37 -15.32 9.73 -21.41
CA HIS A 37 -14.75 8.66 -22.20
C HIS A 37 -15.34 7.33 -21.73
N PRO A 38 -16.30 6.74 -22.46
CA PRO A 38 -16.97 5.50 -22.03
C PRO A 38 -15.97 4.37 -21.77
N VAL A 39 -16.13 3.67 -20.65
CA VAL A 39 -15.18 2.64 -20.18
C VAL A 39 -15.87 1.36 -19.73
N GLU A 40 -15.11 0.28 -19.77
CA GLU A 40 -15.56 -1.04 -19.33
C GLU A 40 -14.53 -1.63 -18.35
N PRO A 41 -14.96 -2.27 -17.24
CA PRO A 41 -14.05 -2.98 -16.36
C PRO A 41 -13.41 -4.16 -17.10
N ILE A 42 -12.15 -4.45 -16.79
CA ILE A 42 -11.42 -5.60 -17.32
C ILE A 42 -10.76 -6.39 -16.21
N GLU A 43 -10.52 -7.67 -16.47
CA GLU A 43 -9.93 -8.58 -15.51
C GLU A 43 -8.50 -8.15 -15.09
N PRO A 44 -8.09 -8.47 -13.84
CA PRO A 44 -6.71 -8.36 -13.42
C PRO A 44 -5.74 -9.12 -14.34
N ASN A 45 -4.53 -8.59 -14.51
CA ASN A 45 -3.45 -9.27 -15.22
C ASN A 45 -2.90 -10.46 -14.43
N TYR A 46 -2.99 -10.40 -13.10
CA TYR A 46 -2.45 -11.42 -12.20
C TYR A 46 -3.18 -11.41 -10.85
N VAL A 47 -3.07 -12.51 -10.12
CA VAL A 47 -3.64 -12.65 -8.78
C VAL A 47 -3.03 -11.63 -7.83
N GLY A 48 -3.87 -10.83 -7.17
CA GLY A 48 -3.44 -9.81 -6.23
C GLY A 48 -3.03 -8.47 -6.87
N GLU A 49 -3.34 -8.24 -8.16
CA GLU A 49 -3.25 -6.89 -8.72
C GLU A 49 -4.16 -5.93 -7.94
N VAL A 50 -3.56 -4.87 -7.38
CA VAL A 50 -4.27 -3.91 -6.51
C VAL A 50 -5.02 -2.82 -7.26
N ALA A 51 -4.76 -2.69 -8.56
CA ALA A 51 -5.43 -1.71 -9.40
C ALA A 51 -6.65 -2.36 -10.06
N ASN A 52 -7.82 -1.80 -9.81
CA ASN A 52 -9.01 -2.11 -10.61
C ASN A 52 -8.79 -1.52 -11.99
N ARG A 53 -8.95 -2.33 -13.04
CA ARG A 53 -8.60 -1.95 -14.41
C ARG A 53 -9.84 -1.66 -15.24
N TYR A 54 -9.71 -0.66 -16.10
CA TYR A 54 -10.77 -0.22 -17.00
C TYR A 54 -10.19 0.09 -18.37
N ARG A 55 -10.82 -0.40 -19.44
CA ARG A 55 -10.48 -0.06 -20.82
C ARG A 55 -11.42 1.00 -21.36
N TYR A 56 -10.93 1.87 -22.23
CA TYR A 56 -11.79 2.76 -23.00
C TYR A 56 -12.52 1.96 -24.09
N ALA A 57 -13.82 2.23 -24.27
CA ALA A 57 -14.66 1.51 -25.24
C ALA A 57 -14.24 1.75 -26.71
N ASP A 58 -13.54 2.85 -26.98
CA ASP A 58 -12.98 3.17 -28.29
C ASP A 58 -11.68 2.40 -28.62
N GLY A 59 -11.17 1.59 -27.68
CA GLY A 59 -9.95 0.81 -27.84
C GLY A 59 -8.65 1.62 -27.72
N SER A 60 -8.72 2.89 -27.29
CA SER A 60 -7.54 3.78 -27.20
C SER A 60 -6.57 3.39 -26.07
N GLY A 61 -7.00 2.56 -25.12
CA GLY A 61 -6.15 2.04 -24.06
C GLY A 61 -6.90 1.72 -22.77
N GLU A 62 -6.19 1.81 -21.65
CA GLU A 62 -6.71 1.51 -20.31
C GLU A 62 -6.13 2.44 -19.24
N PHE A 63 -6.80 2.48 -18.09
CA PHE A 63 -6.32 3.08 -16.85
C PHE A 63 -6.60 2.16 -15.66
N GLY A 64 -5.94 2.44 -14.54
CA GLY A 64 -6.16 1.74 -13.27
C GLY A 64 -6.61 2.68 -12.17
N VAL A 65 -7.39 2.16 -11.23
CA VAL A 65 -7.76 2.86 -9.99
C VAL A 65 -7.39 1.98 -8.80
N ILE A 66 -6.58 2.50 -7.90
CA ILE A 66 -6.17 1.85 -6.65
C ILE A 66 -7.03 2.41 -5.52
N ALA A 67 -8.04 1.63 -5.13
CA ALA A 67 -9.02 1.96 -4.10
C ALA A 67 -8.48 1.74 -2.68
N SER A 68 -7.32 2.34 -2.38
CA SER A 68 -6.56 2.14 -1.12
C SER A 68 -7.33 2.48 0.16
N VAL A 69 -8.39 3.29 0.04
CA VAL A 69 -9.31 3.65 1.10
C VAL A 69 -10.58 2.82 0.96
N THR A 70 -11.32 2.94 -0.12
CA THR A 70 -12.69 2.40 -0.20
C THR A 70 -12.76 0.89 -0.40
N GLN A 71 -11.70 0.26 -0.92
CA GLN A 71 -11.57 -1.20 -1.06
C GLN A 71 -10.14 -1.64 -0.67
N PRO A 72 -9.87 -1.75 0.64
CA PRO A 72 -8.58 -2.22 1.14
C PRO A 72 -8.17 -3.59 0.57
N PHE A 73 -6.86 -3.84 0.51
CA PHE A 73 -6.27 -5.04 -0.08
C PHE A 73 -5.15 -5.62 0.80
N CYS A 74 -5.35 -5.60 2.13
CA CYS A 74 -4.32 -6.12 3.04
C CYS A 74 -4.21 -7.64 3.00
N ASP A 75 -5.31 -8.34 2.71
CA ASP A 75 -5.38 -9.81 2.65
C ASP A 75 -4.41 -10.40 1.63
N ASN A 76 -4.23 -9.73 0.50
CA ASN A 76 -3.30 -10.16 -0.56
C ASN A 76 -1.95 -9.42 -0.49
N CYS A 77 -1.70 -8.61 0.54
CA CYS A 77 -0.47 -7.86 0.65
C CYS A 77 0.70 -8.79 0.99
N SER A 78 1.69 -8.87 0.10
CA SER A 78 2.92 -9.66 0.26
C SER A 78 4.17 -8.79 0.44
N ARG A 79 4.00 -7.51 0.79
CA ARG A 79 5.09 -6.54 0.88
C ARG A 79 5.75 -6.52 2.27
N VAL A 80 7.07 -6.51 2.26
CA VAL A 80 7.94 -6.12 3.37
C VAL A 80 8.75 -4.90 2.93
N ARG A 81 9.09 -4.01 3.86
CA ARG A 81 9.86 -2.79 3.60
C ARG A 81 11.09 -2.74 4.49
N LEU A 82 12.15 -2.12 3.97
CA LEU A 82 13.35 -1.80 4.73
C LEU A 82 13.43 -0.27 4.82
N SER A 83 13.54 0.26 6.03
CA SER A 83 13.73 1.69 6.22
C SER A 83 15.13 2.15 5.81
N ALA A 84 15.30 3.45 5.59
CA ALA A 84 16.61 4.07 5.39
C ALA A 84 17.56 3.87 6.59
N GLU A 85 17.01 3.65 7.79
CA GLU A 85 17.78 3.32 8.99
C GLU A 85 18.15 1.84 9.09
N GLY A 86 17.60 1.00 8.20
CA GLY A 86 17.86 -0.43 8.11
C GLY A 86 16.99 -1.29 9.03
N SER A 87 15.76 -0.86 9.28
CA SER A 87 14.76 -1.64 10.03
C SER A 87 13.68 -2.22 9.11
N ILE A 88 13.28 -3.45 9.37
CA ILE A 88 12.20 -4.14 8.65
C ILE A 88 10.85 -3.66 9.16
N TYR A 89 9.97 -3.29 8.23
CA TYR A 89 8.56 -2.98 8.48
C TYR A 89 7.67 -3.87 7.62
N THR A 90 6.64 -4.45 8.24
CA THR A 90 5.66 -5.33 7.61
C THR A 90 4.41 -4.62 7.10
N CYS A 91 4.29 -3.32 7.38
CA CYS A 91 3.19 -2.46 6.94
C CYS A 91 3.67 -1.04 6.66
N LEU A 92 3.01 -0.37 5.72
CA LEU A 92 3.17 1.07 5.47
C LEU A 92 2.79 1.94 6.69
N PHE A 93 1.95 1.41 7.58
CA PHE A 93 1.37 2.12 8.71
C PHE A 93 1.88 1.60 10.06
N ALA A 94 2.90 0.76 10.06
CA ALA A 94 3.46 0.19 11.28
C ALA A 94 4.09 1.29 12.16
N SER A 95 3.99 1.11 13.48
CA SER A 95 4.55 2.06 14.46
C SER A 95 5.98 1.71 14.89
N GLN A 96 6.42 0.48 14.63
CA GLN A 96 7.72 -0.05 15.03
C GLN A 96 8.25 -0.99 13.94
N GLY A 97 9.58 -1.04 13.80
CA GLY A 97 10.29 -1.94 12.90
C GLY A 97 11.27 -2.82 13.65
N THR A 98 11.75 -3.88 13.00
CA THR A 98 12.80 -4.76 13.54
C THR A 98 14.17 -4.33 13.01
N ASP A 99 15.13 -4.03 13.89
CA ASP A 99 16.47 -3.56 13.48
C ASP A 99 17.29 -4.68 12.82
N LEU A 100 17.31 -4.70 11.49
CA LEU A 100 18.12 -5.63 10.70
C LEU A 100 19.56 -5.15 10.60
N ARG A 101 19.78 -3.84 10.57
CA ARG A 101 21.11 -3.23 10.45
C ARG A 101 21.99 -3.62 11.62
N GLN A 102 21.46 -3.59 12.84
CA GLN A 102 22.22 -4.00 14.02
C GLN A 102 22.62 -5.48 13.93
N ALA A 103 21.69 -6.38 13.61
CA ALA A 103 22.02 -7.81 13.46
C ALA A 103 23.14 -8.05 12.43
N ILE A 104 23.11 -7.34 11.29
CA ILE A 104 24.18 -7.41 10.29
C ILE A 104 25.51 -6.88 10.85
N ARG A 105 25.49 -5.74 11.56
CA ARG A 105 26.70 -5.11 12.12
C ARG A 105 27.31 -5.91 13.27
N ASP A 106 26.49 -6.65 14.00
CA ASP A 106 26.92 -7.54 15.09
C ASP A 106 27.52 -8.86 14.54
N GLY A 107 27.53 -9.03 13.21
CA GLY A 107 28.18 -10.16 12.54
C GLY A 107 27.33 -11.42 12.45
N SER A 108 25.99 -11.30 12.50
CA SER A 108 25.09 -12.43 12.28
C SER A 108 25.35 -13.11 10.92
N SER A 109 25.31 -14.43 10.93
CA SER A 109 25.38 -15.28 9.74
C SER A 109 24.13 -15.19 8.88
N ASP A 110 24.22 -15.58 7.61
CA ASP A 110 23.07 -15.63 6.69
C ASP A 110 21.92 -16.50 7.22
N ALA A 111 22.24 -17.57 7.96
CA ALA A 111 21.24 -18.44 8.58
C ALA A 111 20.46 -17.70 9.68
N GLU A 112 21.16 -16.95 10.53
CA GLU A 112 20.55 -16.15 11.60
C GLU A 112 19.71 -14.99 11.03
N LEU A 113 20.22 -14.32 9.99
CA LEU A 113 19.47 -13.27 9.30
C LEU A 113 18.22 -13.83 8.60
N THR A 114 18.33 -15.00 7.98
CA THR A 114 17.19 -15.69 7.36
C THR A 114 16.12 -16.01 8.41
N GLU A 115 16.50 -16.51 9.58
CA GLU A 115 15.56 -16.82 10.65
C GLU A 115 14.94 -15.55 11.24
N LEU A 116 15.72 -14.47 11.39
CA LEU A 116 15.21 -13.16 11.81
C LEU A 116 14.10 -12.67 10.86
N VAL A 117 14.37 -12.65 9.55
CA VAL A 117 13.40 -12.20 8.54
C VAL A 117 12.18 -13.11 8.50
N ARG A 118 12.38 -14.45 8.51
CA ARG A 118 11.30 -15.43 8.56
C ARG A 118 10.42 -15.24 9.78
N GLY A 119 11.03 -15.02 10.94
CA GLY A 119 10.34 -14.79 12.20
C GLY A 119 9.51 -13.50 12.17
N VAL A 120 10.04 -12.41 11.60
CA VAL A 120 9.28 -11.17 11.42
C VAL A 120 8.07 -11.42 10.51
N TRP A 121 8.27 -12.13 9.39
CA TRP A 121 7.19 -12.40 8.44
C TRP A 121 6.11 -13.34 9.00
N SER A 122 6.49 -14.41 9.69
CA SER A 122 5.54 -15.40 10.21
C SER A 122 4.65 -14.87 11.33
N ARG A 123 5.10 -13.84 12.06
CA ARG A 123 4.33 -13.15 13.10
C ARG A 123 3.51 -11.96 12.58
N ARG A 124 3.65 -11.61 11.29
CA ARG A 124 2.94 -10.49 10.69
C ARG A 124 1.43 -10.69 10.82
N THR A 125 0.77 -9.69 11.38
CA THR A 125 -0.69 -9.58 11.47
C THR A 125 -1.20 -8.23 10.96
N ASP A 126 -0.33 -7.47 10.30
CA ASP A 126 -0.65 -6.13 9.83
C ASP A 126 -1.70 -6.13 8.72
N ALA A 127 -2.83 -5.50 9.02
CA ALA A 127 -3.93 -5.21 8.10
C ALA A 127 -4.54 -3.82 8.40
N TYR A 128 -3.68 -2.79 8.46
CA TYR A 128 -4.10 -1.44 8.89
C TYR A 128 -5.31 -0.92 8.13
N SER A 129 -5.29 -0.99 6.80
CA SER A 129 -6.37 -0.43 5.97
C SER A 129 -7.71 -1.15 6.17
N GLU A 130 -7.69 -2.45 6.51
CA GLU A 130 -8.90 -3.25 6.83
C GLU A 130 -9.48 -2.85 8.20
N HIS A 131 -8.60 -2.67 9.18
CA HIS A 131 -8.99 -2.44 10.58
C HIS A 131 -9.06 -0.98 10.98
N ARG A 132 -8.88 -0.06 10.02
CA ARG A 132 -8.85 1.36 10.33
C ARG A 132 -10.17 1.81 10.95
N SER A 133 -10.05 2.59 12.01
CA SER A 133 -11.15 3.21 12.75
C SER A 133 -10.70 4.58 13.25
N ASN A 134 -11.62 5.40 13.78
CA ASN A 134 -11.28 6.69 14.37
C ASN A 134 -10.18 6.61 15.46
N VAL A 135 -9.97 5.44 16.07
CA VAL A 135 -8.94 5.21 17.09
C VAL A 135 -7.56 4.96 16.48
N THR A 136 -7.47 4.30 15.31
CA THR A 136 -6.17 4.00 14.66
C THR A 136 -5.46 5.25 14.15
N PHE A 137 -6.19 6.32 13.82
CA PHE A 137 -5.60 7.61 13.41
C PHE A 137 -4.72 8.27 14.48
N LYS A 138 -4.88 7.90 15.76
CA LYS A 138 -4.13 8.53 16.87
C LYS A 138 -2.77 7.89 17.16
N LYS A 139 -2.43 6.76 16.54
CA LYS A 139 -1.12 6.12 16.75
C LYS A 139 -0.05 6.78 15.88
N ARG A 140 1.17 6.95 16.42
CA ARG A 140 2.31 7.33 15.59
C ARG A 140 2.67 6.18 14.64
N LYS A 141 2.83 6.52 13.37
CA LYS A 141 3.15 5.59 12.28
C LYS A 141 4.50 6.02 11.69
N VAL A 142 5.20 5.07 11.07
CA VAL A 142 6.37 5.38 10.25
C VAL A 142 5.97 6.28 9.07
N GLU A 143 6.82 7.23 8.73
CA GLU A 143 6.61 8.11 7.58
C GLU A 143 7.06 7.42 6.29
N MET A 144 6.34 7.63 5.18
CA MET A 144 6.68 6.99 3.90
C MET A 144 8.10 7.30 3.42
N SER A 145 8.56 8.54 3.64
CA SER A 145 9.92 8.98 3.32
C SER A 145 11.00 8.15 4.01
N TYR A 146 10.69 7.51 5.14
CA TYR A 146 11.62 6.65 5.86
C TYR A 146 11.66 5.21 5.33
N ILE A 147 10.62 4.74 4.65
CA ILE A 147 10.45 3.34 4.23
C ILE A 147 10.32 3.18 2.70
N GLY A 148 10.92 4.11 1.96
CA GLY A 148 11.02 4.06 0.50
C GLY A 148 9.67 4.20 -0.21
N GLY A 149 8.79 5.05 0.32
CA GLY A 149 7.57 5.50 -0.36
C GLY A 149 7.74 6.87 -0.99
#